data_AF-A0AAU5TTF3-F1
#
_entry.id   AF-A0AAU5TTF3-F1
#
_cell.length_a   1.000
_cell.length_b   1.000
_cell.length_c   1.000
_cell.angle_alpha   90.00
_cell.angle_beta   90.00
_cell.angle_gamma   90.00
#
_symmetry.space_group_name_H-M   'P 1'
#
loop_
_entity.id
_entity.type
_entity.pdbx_description
1 polymer ?
#
loop_
_entity_poly.entity_id
_entity_poly.type
_entity_poly.pdbx_seq_one_letter_code
_entity_poly.pdbx_strand_id
1 'polypeptide(L)'
;MDTDAAVAAGWRKARADGRVRDELLDLAYAEPRLRRRYPWIGMGELHFSRTTEYPWTWDARFVLSEYGGTYFVLGPTRQDVVGRVETAREAIDLVLASLPQE
;
A
#
# COMPACT_ATOMS: atom_id res chain seq x y z
N MET A 1 -15.97 -13.50 -9.29
CA MET A 1 -14.65 -13.10 -9.84
C MET A 1 -13.60 -13.80 -9.01
N ASP A 2 -12.55 -14.35 -9.63
CA ASP A 2 -11.45 -14.96 -8.88
C ASP A 2 -10.67 -13.85 -8.15
N THR A 3 -10.76 -13.84 -6.81
CA THR A 3 -10.13 -12.85 -5.95
C THR A 3 -8.63 -12.81 -6.14
N ASP A 4 -7.97 -13.96 -6.32
CA ASP A 4 -6.52 -14.03 -6.50
C ASP A 4 -6.11 -13.44 -7.85
N ALA A 5 -6.88 -13.72 -8.90
CA ALA A 5 -6.68 -13.12 -10.21
C ALA A 5 -6.87 -11.59 -10.17
N ALA A 6 -7.86 -11.10 -9.42
CA ALA A 6 -8.13 -9.67 -9.27
C ALA A 6 -7.04 -8.97 -8.44
N VAL A 7 -6.55 -9.59 -7.36
CA VAL A 7 -5.40 -9.09 -6.59
C VAL A 7 -4.16 -9.03 -7.46
N ALA A 8 -3.84 -10.09 -8.21
CA ALA A 8 -2.71 -10.11 -9.13
C ALA A 8 -2.83 -9.02 -10.23
N ALA A 9 -4.04 -8.78 -10.74
CA ALA A 9 -4.30 -7.69 -11.68
C ALA A 9 -4.11 -6.31 -11.03
N GLY A 10 -4.54 -6.13 -9.78
CA GLY A 10 -4.31 -4.92 -8.98
C GLY A 10 -2.82 -4.60 -8.85
N TRP A 11 -2.00 -5.60 -8.50
CA TRP A 11 -0.55 -5.43 -8.42
C TRP A 11 0.10 -5.04 -9.74
N ARG A 12 -0.31 -5.67 -10.85
CA ARG A 12 0.15 -5.25 -12.20
C ARG A 12 -0.24 -3.81 -12.51
N LYS A 13 -1.46 -3.40 -12.17
CA LYS A 13 -1.95 -2.04 -12.38
C LYS A 13 -1.18 -1.02 -11.53
N ALA A 14 -0.93 -1.32 -10.26
CA ALA A 14 -0.16 -0.46 -9.36
C ALA A 14 1.27 -0.22 -9.88
N ARG A 15 1.92 -1.27 -10.43
CA ARG A 15 3.23 -1.13 -11.05
C ARG A 15 3.21 -0.34 -12.35
N ALA A 16 2.20 -0.53 -13.18
CA ALA A 16 2.04 0.21 -14.43
C ALA A 16 1.68 1.69 -14.23
N ASP A 17 1.14 2.07 -13.07
CA ASP A 17 0.71 3.43 -12.74
C ASP A 17 1.89 4.43 -12.62
N GLY A 18 3.05 3.97 -12.14
CA GLY A 18 4.30 4.72 -12.13
C GLY A 18 4.39 5.89 -11.13
N ARG A 19 3.32 6.22 -10.39
CA ARG A 19 3.37 7.27 -9.34
C ARG A 19 4.02 6.81 -8.05
N VAL A 20 4.02 5.51 -7.78
CA VAL A 20 4.67 4.91 -6.61
C VAL A 20 6.01 4.32 -7.03
N ARG A 21 7.03 4.51 -6.19
CA ARG A 21 8.39 4.02 -6.46
C ARG A 21 8.42 2.48 -6.51
N ASP A 22 9.13 1.93 -7.48
CA ASP A 22 9.25 0.48 -7.68
C ASP A 22 9.75 -0.24 -6.42
N GLU A 23 10.71 0.35 -5.70
CA GLU A 23 11.26 -0.25 -4.48
C GLU A 23 10.20 -0.47 -3.39
N LEU A 24 9.22 0.43 -3.27
CA LEU A 24 8.14 0.29 -2.31
C LEU A 24 7.16 -0.80 -2.74
N LEU A 25 6.84 -0.86 -4.04
CA LEU A 25 5.99 -1.90 -4.60
C LEU A 25 6.63 -3.29 -4.47
N ASP A 26 7.93 -3.41 -4.75
CA ASP A 26 8.67 -4.67 -4.66
C ASP A 26 8.73 -5.18 -3.22
N LEU A 27 8.99 -4.30 -2.24
CA LEU A 27 8.97 -4.67 -0.82
C LEU A 27 7.56 -5.06 -0.35
N ALA A 28 6.54 -4.29 -0.72
CA ALA A 28 5.16 -4.62 -0.37
C ALA A 28 4.70 -5.94 -0.99
N TYR A 29 5.11 -6.23 -2.23
CA TYR A 29 4.77 -7.48 -2.92
C TYR A 29 5.53 -8.68 -2.35
N ALA A 30 6.75 -8.49 -1.84
CA ALA A 30 7.52 -9.56 -1.20
C ALA A 30 6.87 -10.06 0.09
N GLU A 31 6.13 -9.19 0.80
CA GLU A 31 5.47 -9.50 2.06
C GLU A 31 4.14 -10.24 1.86
N PRO A 32 4.01 -11.53 2.26
CA PRO A 32 2.82 -12.34 1.95
C PRO A 32 1.51 -11.76 2.48
N ARG A 33 1.55 -11.08 3.64
CA ARG A 33 0.38 -10.44 4.26
C ARG A 33 -0.15 -9.28 3.42
N LEU A 34 0.73 -8.53 2.76
CA LEU A 34 0.37 -7.41 1.88
C LEU A 34 0.07 -7.89 0.47
N ARG A 35 0.83 -8.85 -0.06
CA ARG A 35 0.62 -9.42 -1.39
C ARG A 35 -0.80 -9.98 -1.58
N ARG A 36 -1.40 -10.52 -0.52
CA ARG A 36 -2.79 -11.02 -0.53
C ARG A 36 -3.85 -9.91 -0.47
N ARG A 37 -3.48 -8.67 -0.16
CA ARG A 37 -4.39 -7.51 -0.19
C ARG A 37 -4.45 -6.93 -1.60
N TYR A 38 -5.58 -6.35 -1.95
CA TYR A 38 -5.74 -5.64 -3.21
C TYR A 38 -5.05 -4.28 -3.14
N PRO A 39 -3.99 -4.02 -3.93
CA PRO A 39 -3.34 -2.73 -3.94
C PRO A 39 -4.11 -1.75 -4.82
N TRP A 40 -4.11 -0.48 -4.46
CA TRP A 40 -4.59 0.58 -5.34
C TRP A 40 -3.84 1.89 -5.11
N ILE A 41 -3.72 2.70 -6.16
CA ILE A 41 -2.97 3.96 -6.13
C ILE A 41 -3.93 5.15 -6.19
N GLY A 42 -3.92 5.98 -5.15
CA GLY A 42 -4.66 7.26 -5.10
C GLY A 42 -3.71 8.41 -4.84
N MET A 43 -3.73 9.47 -5.66
CA MET A 43 -2.89 10.66 -5.45
C MET A 43 -1.37 10.39 -5.23
N GLY A 44 -0.82 9.28 -5.74
CA GLY A 44 0.58 8.88 -5.50
C GLY A 44 0.81 8.07 -4.22
N GLU A 45 -0.27 7.64 -3.57
CA GLU A 45 -0.27 6.85 -2.35
C GLU A 45 -0.53 5.37 -2.68
N LEU A 46 0.21 4.47 -2.04
CA LEU A 46 -0.02 3.02 -2.09
C LEU A 46 -0.93 2.59 -0.93
N HIS A 47 -2.11 2.10 -1.28
CA HIS A 47 -3.12 1.61 -0.34
C HIS A 47 -3.32 0.09 -0.43
N PHE A 48 -3.86 -0.50 0.63
CA PHE A 48 -4.14 -1.95 0.72
C PHE A 48 -5.57 -2.21 1.16
N SER A 49 -6.38 -2.79 0.28
CA SER A 49 -7.78 -3.12 0.53
C SER A 49 -7.98 -4.62 0.80
N ARG A 50 -8.95 -4.95 1.65
CA ARG A 50 -9.44 -6.33 1.85
C ARG A 50 -10.38 -6.78 0.72
N THR A 51 -10.98 -5.83 0.01
CA THR A 51 -11.87 -6.10 -1.12
C THR A 51 -11.22 -5.71 -2.44
N THR A 52 -11.48 -6.49 -3.49
CA THR A 52 -11.04 -6.18 -4.86
C THR A 52 -12.02 -5.28 -5.61
N GLU A 53 -13.25 -5.17 -5.10
CA GLU A 53 -14.34 -4.40 -5.69
C GLU A 53 -14.51 -3.06 -4.99
N TYR A 54 -14.94 -2.06 -5.75
CA TYR A 54 -15.27 -0.74 -5.22
C TYR A 54 -16.59 -0.79 -4.41
N PRO A 55 -16.70 -0.13 -3.25
CA PRO A 55 -15.69 0.71 -2.60
C PRO A 55 -14.58 -0.13 -1.92
N TRP A 56 -13.32 0.27 -2.15
CA TRP A 56 -12.17 -0.35 -1.49
C TRP A 56 -12.13 0.01 -0.01
N THR A 57 -11.56 -0.88 0.81
CA THR A 57 -11.40 -0.63 2.25
C THR A 57 -10.20 0.27 2.53
N TRP A 58 -10.30 1.00 3.64
CA TRP A 58 -9.32 1.99 4.11
C TRP A 58 -8.80 1.65 5.51
N ASP A 59 -8.92 0.38 5.92
CA ASP A 59 -8.63 -0.07 7.29
C ASP A 59 -7.14 -0.20 7.59
N ALA A 60 -6.28 -0.24 6.57
CA ALA A 60 -4.83 -0.26 6.72
C ALA A 60 -4.22 1.13 6.60
N ARG A 61 -3.05 1.33 7.23
CA ARG A 61 -2.18 2.45 6.90
C ARG A 61 -1.74 2.37 5.44
N PHE A 62 -1.50 3.53 4.84
CA PHE A 62 -1.03 3.65 3.46
C PHE A 62 0.22 4.51 3.39
N VAL A 63 0.94 4.40 2.28
CA VAL A 63 2.24 5.06 2.10
C VAL A 63 2.17 6.07 0.96
N LEU A 64 2.48 7.33 1.24
CA LEU A 64 2.75 8.35 0.23
C LEU A 64 4.24 8.36 -0.08
N SER A 65 4.60 8.14 -1.36
CA SER A 65 5.97 8.32 -1.84
C SER A 65 6.19 9.80 -2.16
N GLU A 66 7.05 10.49 -1.41
CA GLU A 66 7.29 11.91 -1.63
C GLU A 66 8.41 12.15 -2.66
N TYR A 67 8.35 13.30 -3.33
CA TYR A 67 9.43 13.74 -4.21
C TYR A 67 10.66 14.07 -3.36
N GLY A 68 11.78 13.37 -3.59
CA GLY A 68 12.99 13.49 -2.76
C GLY A 68 13.37 12.24 -1.97
N GLY A 69 12.57 11.16 -2.04
CA GLY A 69 12.97 9.82 -1.60
C GLY A 69 12.50 9.40 -0.20
N THR A 70 11.76 10.26 0.50
CA THR A 70 11.14 9.92 1.79
C THR A 70 9.73 9.39 1.64
N TYR A 71 9.26 8.70 2.67
CA TYR A 71 7.94 8.06 2.72
C TYR A 71 7.13 8.60 3.89
N PHE A 72 5.88 8.96 3.64
CA PHE A 72 4.92 9.26 4.70
C PHE A 72 3.99 8.08 4.90
N VAL A 73 3.81 7.67 6.14
CA VAL A 73 2.81 6.67 6.51
C VAL A 73 1.64 7.38 7.16
N LEU A 74 0.46 7.19 6.57
CA LEU A 74 -0.78 7.83 7.01
C LEU A 74 -1.80 6.78 7.41
N GLY A 75 -2.65 7.13 8.37
CA GLY A 75 -3.77 6.33 8.81
C GLY A 75 -5.01 6.46 7.91
N PRO A 76 -6.02 5.61 8.15
CA PRO A 76 -7.28 5.54 7.39
C PRO A 76 -7.97 6.88 7.09
N THR A 77 -7.87 7.84 8.01
CA THR A 77 -8.54 9.15 7.92
C THR A 77 -7.79 10.18 7.08
N ARG A 78 -6.58 9.84 6.59
CA ARG A 78 -5.56 10.76 6.04
C ARG A 78 -5.04 11.85 6.98
N GLN A 79 -5.75 12.15 8.06
CA GLN A 79 -5.36 13.16 9.04
C GLN A 79 -4.40 12.58 10.09
N ASP A 80 -4.43 11.27 10.29
CA ASP A 80 -3.55 10.56 11.20
C ASP A 80 -2.17 10.32 10.57
N VAL A 81 -1.27 11.29 10.68
CA VAL A 81 0.13 11.10 10.26
C VAL A 81 0.85 10.25 11.30
N VAL A 82 1.32 9.08 10.88
CA VAL A 82 2.02 8.12 11.74
C VAL A 82 3.50 8.49 11.83
N GLY A 83 4.07 8.93 10.71
CA GLY A 83 5.44 9.40 10.65
C GLY A 83 5.95 9.57 9.22
N ARG A 84 7.09 10.26 9.14
CA ARG A 84 7.95 10.33 7.95
C ARG A 84 9.14 9.41 8.19
N VAL A 85 9.46 8.58 7.20
CA VAL A 85 10.60 7.66 7.23
C VAL A 85 11.43 7.82 5.97
N GLU A 86 12.69 7.41 6.02
CA GLU A 86 13.66 7.63 4.95
C GLU A 86 13.77 6.43 4.01
N THR A 87 13.30 5.25 4.44
CA THR A 87 13.38 4.03 3.66
C THR A 87 12.01 3.42 3.36
N ALA A 88 11.90 2.78 2.20
CA ALA A 88 10.70 2.05 1.82
C ALA A 88 10.42 0.89 2.80
N ARG A 89 11.46 0.28 3.37
CA ARG A 89 11.34 -0.81 4.33
C ARG A 89 10.65 -0.36 5.62
N GLU A 90 11.12 0.74 6.22
CA GLU A 90 10.48 1.31 7.41
C GLU A 90 9.01 1.67 7.16
N ALA A 91 8.70 2.16 5.96
CA ALA A 91 7.33 2.49 5.59
C ALA A 91 6.45 1.22 5.57
N ILE A 92 6.94 0.13 4.98
CA ILE A 92 6.24 -1.16 4.96
C ILE A 92 6.10 -1.74 6.37
N ASP A 93 7.11 -1.66 7.22
CA ASP A 93 7.05 -2.15 8.60
C ASP A 93 5.94 -1.43 9.39
N LEU A 94 5.81 -0.11 9.24
CA LEU A 94 4.73 0.68 9.85
C LEU A 94 3.34 0.30 9.33
N VAL A 95 3.22 -0.03 8.04
CA VAL A 95 1.97 -0.56 7.47
C VAL A 95 1.65 -1.94 8.05
N LEU A 96 2.61 -2.85 8.08
CA LEU A 96 2.44 -4.20 8.61
C LEU A 96 2.04 -4.21 10.08
N ALA A 97 2.57 -3.28 10.88
CA ALA A 97 2.21 -3.08 12.28
C ALA A 97 0.76 -2.56 12.46
N SER A 98 0.15 -2.01 11.41
CA SER A 98 -1.25 -1.54 11.42
C SER A 98 -2.26 -2.60 11.01
N LEU A 99 -1.81 -3.64 10.31
CA LEU A 99 -2.72 -4.65 9.81
C LEU A 99 -3.39 -5.37 10.99
N PRO A 100 -4.71 -5.59 10.93
CA PRO A 100 -5.39 -6.38 11.95
C PRO A 100 -4.69 -7.73 12.12
N GLN A 101 -4.51 -8.14 13.38
CA GLN A 101 -4.06 -9.50 13.69
C GLN A 101 -5.20 -10.46 13.30
N GLU A 102 -4.89 -11.46 12.49
CA GLU A 102 -5.83 -12.51 12.08
C GLU A 102 -6.10 -13.47 13.23
#